data_AF-A0A2K9J8K3-F1
#
_entry.id   AF-A0A2K9J8K3-F1
#
_cell.length_a   1.000
_cell.length_b   1.000
_cell.length_c   1.000
_cell.angle_alpha   90.00
_cell.angle_beta   90.00
_cell.angle_gamma   90.00
#
_symmetry.space_group_name_H-M   'P 1'
#
loop_
_entity.id
_entity.type
_entity.pdbx_description
1 polymer ?
#
loop_
_entity_poly.entity_id
_entity_poly.type
_entity_poly.pdbx_seq_one_letter_code
_entity_poly.pdbx_strand_id
1 'polypeptide(L)'
;MEEHIKVVHLHHVACKDKKYFWLPIHPTQEEGQKYLKVQHVIKELAGMNGIYFILEHTPHFTPSKQFVQEGIDWLYSLLEKPNYR
;
A
#
# COMPACT_ATOMS: atom_id res chain seq x y z
N MET A 1 -18.45 -10.33 -3.75
CA MET A 1 -17.05 -9.92 -4.05
C MET A 1 -16.11 -10.36 -2.93
N GLU A 2 -16.55 -10.26 -1.67
CA GLU A 2 -15.72 -10.51 -0.48
C GLU A 2 -15.15 -11.94 -0.34
N GLU A 3 -15.84 -12.96 -0.86
CA GLU A 3 -15.42 -14.36 -0.68
C GLU A 3 -14.27 -14.79 -1.61
N HIS A 4 -13.98 -14.03 -2.68
CA HIS A 4 -13.03 -14.43 -3.72
C HIS A 4 -11.71 -13.65 -3.69
N ILE A 5 -11.63 -12.55 -2.94
CA ILE A 5 -10.39 -11.80 -2.77
C ILE A 5 -9.67 -12.36 -1.55
N LYS A 6 -8.49 -12.94 -1.77
CA LYS A 6 -7.65 -13.53 -0.70
C LYS A 6 -6.24 -12.94 -0.69
N VAL A 7 -5.73 -12.56 -1.86
CA VAL A 7 -4.37 -12.03 -2.02
C VAL A 7 -4.47 -10.69 -2.74
N VAL A 8 -3.81 -9.67 -2.19
CA VAL A 8 -3.82 -8.30 -2.70
C VAL A 8 -2.37 -7.89 -2.93
N HIS A 9 -1.98 -7.70 -4.19
CA HIS A 9 -0.69 -7.12 -4.53
C HIS A 9 -0.79 -5.61 -4.36
N LEU A 10 0.03 -5.05 -3.48
CA LEU A 10 -0.12 -3.69 -3.00
C LEU A 10 1.13 -2.87 -3.34
N HIS A 11 0.91 -1.80 -4.10
CA HIS A 11 1.94 -0.85 -4.51
C HIS A 11 1.31 0.50 -4.86
N HIS A 12 2.07 1.59 -4.72
CA HIS A 12 1.74 2.86 -5.35
C HIS A 12 2.19 2.85 -6.81
N VAL A 13 1.75 3.84 -7.59
CA VAL A 13 2.11 3.99 -9.01
C VAL A 13 2.69 5.37 -9.25
N ALA A 14 3.82 5.42 -9.95
CA ALA A 14 4.34 6.64 -10.55
C ALA A 14 4.41 6.53 -12.07
N CYS A 15 4.12 7.63 -12.75
CA CYS A 15 4.36 7.77 -14.18
C CYS A 15 5.58 8.67 -14.39
N LYS A 16 6.61 8.15 -15.06
CA LYS A 16 7.81 8.89 -15.47
C LYS A 16 8.16 8.50 -16.90
N ASP A 17 8.44 9.49 -17.76
CA ASP A 17 8.85 9.26 -19.15
C ASP A 17 7.88 8.35 -19.94
N LYS A 18 6.56 8.52 -19.72
CA LYS A 18 5.50 7.68 -20.30
C LYS A 18 5.56 6.20 -19.93
N LYS A 19 6.28 5.85 -18.85
CA LYS A 19 6.34 4.51 -18.27
C LYS A 19 5.76 4.53 -16.86
N TYR A 20 5.13 3.41 -16.49
CA TYR A 20 4.61 3.19 -15.15
C TYR A 20 5.59 2.39 -14.30
N PHE A 21 5.73 2.80 -13.05
CA PHE A 21 6.55 2.15 -12.06
C PHE A 21 5.67 1.83 -10.85
N TRP A 22 5.74 0.58 -10.40
CA TRP A 22 5.20 0.20 -9.10
C TRP A 22 6.21 0.61 -8.05
N LEU A 23 5.75 1.43 -7.11
CA LEU A 23 6.52 1.91 -5.98
C LEU A 23 6.06 1.17 -4.73
N PRO A 24 6.95 0.87 -3.77
CA PRO A 24 6.54 0.44 -2.44
C PRO A 24 5.55 1.45 -1.87
N ILE A 25 4.58 0.95 -1.13
CA ILE A 25 3.64 1.81 -0.42
C ILE A 25 4.36 2.72 0.56
N HIS A 26 3.90 3.97 0.67
CA HIS A 26 4.49 4.91 1.61
C HIS A 26 3.50 6.01 2.00
N PRO A 27 3.45 6.46 3.27
CA PRO A 27 2.52 7.51 3.71
C PRO A 27 2.68 8.83 2.95
N THR A 28 3.91 9.18 2.53
CA THR A 28 4.15 10.40 1.75
C THR A 28 3.48 10.41 0.38
N GLN A 29 2.98 9.26 -0.08
CA GLN A 29 2.23 9.13 -1.34
C GLN A 29 0.72 9.29 -1.14
N GLU A 30 0.24 9.46 0.09
CA GLU A 30 -1.17 9.79 0.36
C GLU A 30 -1.42 11.31 0.41
N GLU A 31 -0.35 12.10 0.35
CA GLU A 31 -0.38 13.56 0.35
C GLU A 31 -0.43 14.12 -1.08
N GLY A 32 -1.23 15.18 -1.27
CA GLY A 32 -1.38 15.86 -2.56
C GLY A 32 -2.16 15.07 -3.62
N GLN A 33 -1.89 15.35 -4.89
CA GLN A 33 -2.59 14.79 -6.06
C GLN A 33 -1.67 13.98 -7.00
N LYS A 34 -0.39 13.80 -6.62
CA LYS A 34 0.61 13.17 -7.48
C LYS A 34 0.42 11.66 -7.62
N TYR A 35 -0.12 11.03 -6.58
CA TYR A 35 -0.28 9.58 -6.51
C TYR A 35 -1.76 9.24 -6.24
N LEU A 36 -2.15 8.05 -6.67
CA LEU A 36 -3.45 7.49 -6.30
C LEU A 36 -3.40 7.07 -4.83
N LYS A 37 -4.38 7.54 -4.06
CA LYS A 37 -4.50 7.26 -2.63
C LYS A 37 -5.05 5.86 -2.43
N VAL A 38 -4.31 5.02 -1.71
CA VAL A 38 -4.70 3.62 -1.46
C VAL A 38 -5.15 3.39 -0.02
N GLN A 39 -5.00 4.37 0.88
CA GLN A 39 -5.32 4.20 2.30
C GLN A 39 -6.77 3.71 2.53
N HIS A 40 -7.75 4.29 1.83
CA HIS A 40 -9.16 3.90 1.97
C HIS A 40 -9.40 2.46 1.52
N VAL A 41 -8.84 2.07 0.38
CA VAL A 41 -8.90 0.69 -0.14
C VAL A 41 -8.26 -0.29 0.84
N ILE A 42 -7.09 0.05 1.39
CA ILE A 42 -6.41 -0.79 2.40
C ILE A 42 -7.32 -0.99 3.61
N LYS A 43 -7.94 0.07 4.14
CA LYS A 43 -8.84 -0.02 5.31
C LYS A 43 -10.08 -0.86 5.03
N GLU A 44 -10.68 -0.72 3.85
CA GLU A 44 -11.84 -1.53 3.44
C GLU A 44 -11.45 -3.02 3.35
N LEU A 45 -10.35 -3.33 2.67
CA LEU A 45 -9.86 -4.70 2.52
C LEU A 45 -9.39 -5.31 3.85
N ALA A 46 -8.83 -4.50 4.76
CA ALA A 46 -8.45 -4.94 6.10
C ALA A 46 -9.63 -5.36 6.98
N GLY A 47 -10.84 -4.88 6.67
CA GLY A 47 -12.07 -5.34 7.32
C GLY A 47 -12.50 -6.75 6.91
N MET A 48 -11.93 -7.30 5.83
CA MET A 48 -12.28 -8.60 5.29
C MET A 48 -11.44 -9.72 5.92
N ASN A 49 -12.04 -10.90 6.09
CA ASN A 49 -11.36 -12.04 6.69
C ASN A 49 -10.44 -12.77 5.69
N GLY A 50 -9.20 -13.02 6.11
CA GLY A 50 -8.24 -13.84 5.37
C GLY A 50 -7.63 -13.15 4.15
N ILE A 51 -7.38 -11.85 4.24
CA ILE A 51 -6.63 -11.09 3.24
C ILE A 51 -5.14 -11.13 3.53
N TYR A 52 -4.36 -11.44 2.49
CA TYR A 52 -2.90 -11.34 2.49
C TYR A 52 -2.46 -10.20 1.57
N PHE A 53 -1.82 -9.19 2.15
CA PHE A 53 -1.17 -8.13 1.36
C PHE A 53 0.23 -8.57 0.97
N ILE A 54 0.53 -8.53 -0.33
CA ILE A 54 1.86 -8.76 -0.90
C ILE A 54 2.40 -7.41 -1.36
N LEU A 55 3.46 -6.94 -0.70
CA LEU A 55 4.10 -5.68 -1.07
C LEU A 55 4.99 -5.90 -2.29
N GLU A 56 4.73 -5.15 -3.36
CA GLU A 56 5.42 -5.31 -4.64
C GLU A 56 5.99 -3.96 -5.12
N HIS A 57 7.12 -4.01 -5.82
CA HIS A 57 7.62 -2.86 -6.55
C HIS A 57 8.39 -3.31 -7.79
N THR A 58 8.48 -2.44 -8.79
CA THR A 58 9.30 -2.73 -9.97
C THR A 58 10.79 -2.73 -9.61
N PRO A 59 11.62 -3.58 -10.25
CA PRO A 59 13.06 -3.63 -9.98
C PRO A 59 13.80 -2.35 -10.40
N HIS A 60 13.18 -1.55 -11.26
CA HIS A 60 13.71 -0.26 -11.73
C HIS A 60 13.57 0.85 -10.69
N PHE A 61 12.79 0.63 -9.64
CA PHE A 61 12.77 1.50 -8.47
C PHE A 61 13.67 0.88 -7.39
N THR A 62 14.68 1.62 -6.96
CA THR A 62 15.65 1.18 -5.95
C THR A 62 15.40 1.90 -4.62
N PRO A 63 14.35 1.51 -3.85
CA PRO A 63 14.08 2.14 -2.57
C PRO A 63 15.20 1.86 -1.57
N SER A 64 15.38 2.76 -0.61
CA SER A 64 16.20 2.44 0.56
C SER A 64 15.46 1.43 1.45
N LYS A 65 16.20 0.67 2.26
CA LYS A 65 15.60 -0.21 3.27
C LYS A 65 14.70 0.56 4.24
N GLN A 66 15.12 1.77 4.62
CA GLN A 66 14.35 2.66 5.47
C GLN A 66 13.00 3.02 4.85
N PHE A 67 12.98 3.41 3.57
CA PHE A 67 11.74 3.75 2.87
C PHE A 67 10.76 2.56 2.83
N VAL A 68 11.27 1.35 2.60
CA VAL A 68 10.43 0.14 2.64
C VAL A 68 9.88 -0.10 4.05
N GLN A 69 10.71 0.05 5.09
CA GLN A 69 10.29 -0.14 6.47
C GLN A 69 9.22 0.87 6.90
N GLU A 70 9.40 2.15 6.57
CA GLU A 70 8.42 3.21 6.84
C GLU A 70 7.06 2.91 6.19
N GLY A 71 7.06 2.34 4.99
CA GLY A 71 5.85 1.86 4.31
C GLY A 71 5.17 0.69 5.01
N ILE A 72 5.95 -0.28 5.52
CA ILE A 72 5.44 -1.41 6.30
C ILE A 72 4.85 -0.94 7.62
N ASP A 73 5.55 -0.08 8.34
CA ASP A 73 5.10 0.47 9.63
C ASP A 73 3.82 1.28 9.46
N TRP A 74 3.75 2.07 8.38
CA TRP A 74 2.53 2.77 7.99
C TRP A 74 1.38 1.80 7.73
N LEU A 75 1.60 0.74 6.95
CA LEU A 75 0.56 -0.28 6.72
C LEU A 75 0.07 -0.88 8.03
N TYR A 76 0.96 -1.26 8.95
CA TYR A 76 0.56 -1.77 10.27
C TYR A 76 -0.30 -0.76 11.03
N SER A 77 0.06 0.52 11.04
CA SER A 77 -0.74 1.56 11.70
C SER A 77 -2.17 1.69 11.15
N LEU A 78 -2.39 1.32 9.87
CA LEU A 78 -3.73 1.31 9.27
C LEU A 78 -4.55 0.07 9.64
N LEU A 79 -3.87 -1.03 9.96
CA LEU A 79 -4.48 -2.32 10.34
C LEU A 79 -4.78 -2.39 11.84
N GLU A 80 -4.09 -1.61 12.67
CA GLU A 80 -4.41 -1.47 14.09
C GLU A 80 -5.83 -0.90 14.26
N LYS A 81 -6.72 -1.72 14.84
CA LYS A 81 -8.07 -1.26 15.17
C LYS A 81 -7.98 -0.18 16.25
N PRO A 82 -8.77 0.91 16.18
CA PRO A 82 -8.92 1.78 17.33
C PRO A 82 -9.42 0.95 18.51
N ASN A 83 -8.66 0.94 19.61
CA ASN A 83 -9.13 0.42 20.88
C ASN A 83 -10.30 1.29 21.36
N TYR A 84 -11.52 0.92 21.00
CA TYR A 84 -12.69 1.42 21.70
C TYR A 84 -12.70 0.76 23.09
N ARG A 85 -12.14 1.46 24.07
CA ARG A 85 -12.41 1.22 25.49
C ARG A 85 -13.75 1.82 25.86
#